data_AF-A0A521T2X1-F1
#
_entry.id   AF-A0A521T2X1-F1
#
_cell.length_a   1.000
_cell.length_b   1.000
_cell.length_c   1.000
_cell.angle_alpha   90.00
_cell.angle_beta   90.00
_cell.angle_gamma   90.00
#
_symmetry.space_group_name_H-M   'P 1'
#
loop_
_entity.id
_entity.type
_entity.pdbx_description
1 polymer ?
#
loop_
_entity_poly.entity_id
_entity_poly.type
_entity_poly.pdbx_seq_one_letter_code
_entity_poly.pdbx_strand_id
1 'polypeptide(L)'
;MEFHEIMNLVAAIPRFLGMLVFGVGAGWLLIHLLRRHAQAWQVEAVLLVCFFGMAAAVVRFASIGSLGAYTLGAGAAMLIWGLRNPSEEPETKKK
;
A
#
# COMPACT_ATOMS: atom_id res chain seq x y z
N MET A 1 -23.46 26.18 5.70
CA MET A 1 -22.55 25.36 4.90
C MET A 1 -22.70 25.81 3.47
N GLU A 2 -21.67 26.45 2.94
CA GLU A 2 -21.66 26.91 1.55
C GLU A 2 -21.66 25.68 0.62
N PHE A 3 -22.36 25.72 -0.51
CA PHE A 3 -22.45 24.60 -1.48
C PHE A 3 -21.07 24.00 -1.85
N HIS A 4 -20.03 24.84 -1.86
CA HIS A 4 -18.65 24.47 -2.12
C HIS A 4 -18.04 23.53 -1.05
N GLU A 5 -18.40 23.67 0.23
CA GLU A 5 -17.89 22.79 1.29
C GLU A 5 -18.46 21.38 1.18
N ILE A 6 -19.75 21.27 0.86
CA ILE A 6 -20.42 19.98 0.68
C ILE A 6 -19.78 19.24 -0.49
N MET A 7 -19.55 19.94 -1.61
CA MET A 7 -18.93 19.34 -2.78
C MET A 7 -17.47 18.92 -2.53
N ASN A 8 -16.73 19.69 -1.72
CA ASN A 8 -15.36 19.34 -1.34
C ASN A 8 -15.33 18.11 -0.41
N LEU A 9 -16.27 18.00 0.52
CA LEU A 9 -16.42 16.82 1.38
C LEU A 9 -16.78 15.57 0.55
N VAL A 10 -17.72 15.70 -0.39
CA VAL A 10 -18.08 14.60 -1.31
C VAL A 10 -16.89 14.18 -2.16
N ALA A 11 -16.06 15.12 -2.63
CA ALA A 11 -14.84 14.81 -3.39
C ALA A 11 -13.73 14.18 -2.53
N ALA A 12 -13.71 14.44 -1.21
CA ALA A 12 -12.72 13.90 -0.30
C ALA A 12 -12.87 12.38 -0.10
N ILE A 13 -14.11 11.86 -0.09
CA ILE A 13 -14.42 10.44 0.11
C ILE A 13 -13.78 9.52 -0.96
N PRO A 14 -14.03 9.71 -2.28
CA PRO A 14 -13.43 8.88 -3.31
C PRO A 14 -11.91 9.08 -3.38
N ARG A 15 -11.40 10.27 -3.04
CA ARG A 15 -9.95 10.51 -2.98
C ARG A 15 -9.29 9.73 -1.84
N PHE A 16 -9.94 9.69 -0.68
CA PHE A 16 -9.52 8.89 0.47
C PHE A 16 -9.55 7.40 0.13
N LEU A 17 -10.69 6.90 -0.36
CA LEU A 17 -10.85 5.49 -0.75
C LEU A 17 -9.87 5.08 -1.85
N GLY A 18 -9.70 5.92 -2.87
CA GLY A 18 -8.75 5.69 -3.96
C GLY A 18 -7.33 5.56 -3.43
N MET A 19 -6.90 6.47 -2.54
CA MET A 19 -5.57 6.38 -1.94
C MET A 19 -5.42 5.22 -0.97
N LEU A 20 -6.49 4.83 -0.26
CA LEU A 20 -6.49 3.65 0.60
C LEU A 20 -6.23 2.38 -0.23
N VAL A 21 -7.03 2.16 -1.28
CA VAL A 21 -6.89 1.00 -2.18
C VAL A 21 -5.54 1.03 -2.89
N PHE A 22 -5.11 2.20 -3.32
CA PHE A 22 -3.80 2.38 -3.95
C PHE A 22 -2.65 2.04 -2.99
N GLY A 23 -2.73 2.49 -1.73
CA GLY A 23 -1.79 2.13 -0.68
C GLY A 23 -1.75 0.62 -0.47
N VAL A 24 -2.91 -0.04 -0.34
CA VAL A 24 -2.99 -1.50 -0.21
C VAL A 24 -2.29 -2.19 -1.39
N GLY A 25 -2.58 -1.75 -2.61
CA GLY A 25 -1.96 -2.29 -3.82
C GLY A 25 -0.44 -2.11 -3.84
N ALA A 26 0.05 -0.92 -3.47
CA ALA A 26 1.48 -0.63 -3.41
C ALA A 26 2.21 -1.50 -2.37
N GLY A 27 1.64 -1.63 -1.17
CA GLY A 27 2.20 -2.49 -0.11
C GLY A 27 2.19 -3.97 -0.48
N TRP A 28 1.10 -4.45 -1.09
CA TRP A 28 1.00 -5.82 -1.58
C TRP A 28 2.00 -6.11 -2.71
N LEU A 29 2.11 -5.20 -3.69
CA LEU A 29 3.04 -5.33 -4.81
C LEU A 29 4.49 -5.36 -4.32
N LEU A 30 4.85 -4.51 -3.36
CA LEU A 30 6.19 -4.51 -2.77
C LEU A 30 6.53 -5.87 -2.17
N ILE A 31 5.64 -6.44 -1.35
CA ILE A 31 5.86 -7.76 -0.75
C ILE A 31 5.94 -8.84 -1.83
N HIS A 32 5.05 -8.79 -2.83
CA HIS A 32 5.04 -9.76 -3.92
C HIS A 32 6.37 -9.76 -4.69
N LEU A 33 6.90 -8.58 -5.01
CA LEU A 33 8.16 -8.40 -5.72
C LEU A 33 9.35 -8.80 -4.85
N LEU A 34 9.36 -8.41 -3.56
CA LEU A 34 10.39 -8.85 -2.62
C LEU A 34 10.41 -10.38 -2.53
N ARG A 35 9.27 -11.04 -2.34
CA ARG A 35 9.24 -12.50 -2.22
C ARG A 35 9.67 -13.26 -3.49
N ARG A 36 9.41 -12.71 -4.67
CA ARG A 36 9.70 -13.40 -5.95
C ARG A 36 11.05 -13.05 -6.56
N HIS A 37 11.56 -11.85 -6.31
CA HIS A 37 12.70 -11.30 -7.05
C HIS A 37 13.84 -10.80 -6.15
N ALA A 38 13.74 -10.97 -4.83
CA ALA A 38 14.83 -10.71 -3.88
C ALA A 38 15.98 -11.75 -3.93
N GLN A 39 16.37 -12.21 -5.11
CA GLN A 39 17.59 -13.02 -5.24
C GLN A 39 18.87 -12.18 -5.15
N ALA A 40 18.77 -10.86 -5.37
CA ALA A 40 19.89 -9.94 -5.27
C ALA A 40 19.50 -8.71 -4.43
N TRP A 41 20.38 -8.34 -3.49
CA TRP A 41 20.20 -7.19 -2.59
C TRP A 41 19.96 -5.86 -3.34
N GLN A 42 20.48 -5.75 -4.57
CA GLN A 42 20.28 -4.57 -5.42
C GLN A 42 18.80 -4.38 -5.79
N VAL A 43 18.11 -5.47 -6.11
CA VAL A 43 16.68 -5.43 -6.48
C VAL A 43 15.85 -5.06 -5.27
N GLU A 44 16.15 -5.61 -4.10
CA GLU A 44 15.49 -5.25 -2.84
C GLU A 44 15.65 -3.76 -2.51
N ALA A 45 16.88 -3.25 -2.60
CA ALA A 45 17.18 -1.85 -2.32
C ALA A 45 16.42 -0.91 -3.27
N VAL A 46 16.40 -1.21 -4.57
CA VAL A 46 15.67 -0.40 -5.57
C VAL A 46 14.17 -0.42 -5.28
N LEU A 47 13.60 -1.58 -4.94
CA LEU A 47 12.18 -1.69 -4.60
C LEU A 47 11.81 -0.86 -3.36
N LEU A 48 12.63 -0.91 -2.31
CA LEU A 48 12.45 -0.09 -1.11
C LEU A 48 12.57 1.41 -1.41
N VAL A 49 13.60 1.81 -2.17
CA VAL A 49 13.80 3.21 -2.56
C VAL A 49 12.63 3.72 -3.39
N CYS A 50 12.13 2.94 -4.35
CA CYS A 50 10.96 3.30 -5.13
C CYS A 50 9.71 3.44 -4.26
N PHE A 51 9.50 2.52 -3.30
CA PHE A 51 8.36 2.57 -2.40
C PHE A 51 8.38 3.80 -1.48
N PHE A 52 9.53 4.10 -0.87
CA PHE A 52 9.69 5.29 -0.04
C PHE A 52 9.67 6.59 -0.86
N GLY A 53 10.23 6.57 -2.08
CA GLY A 53 10.14 7.68 -3.02
C GLY A 53 8.69 7.98 -3.41
N MET A 54 7.88 6.94 -3.63
CA MET A 54 6.44 7.05 -3.85
C MET A 54 5.75 7.70 -2.64
N ALA A 55 6.06 7.23 -1.43
CA ALA A 55 5.51 7.79 -0.21
C ALA A 55 5.88 9.29 -0.06
N ALA A 56 7.14 9.65 -0.35
CA ALA A 56 7.59 11.04 -0.34
C ALA A 56 6.86 11.91 -1.38
N ALA A 57 6.60 11.38 -2.58
CA ALA A 57 5.79 12.07 -3.59
C ALA A 57 4.36 12.28 -3.11
N VAL A 58 3.73 11.27 -2.49
CA VAL A 58 2.38 11.39 -1.90
C VAL A 58 2.35 12.47 -0.82
N VAL A 59 3.38 12.56 0.04
CA VAL A 59 3.49 13.63 1.05
C VAL A 59 3.49 15.04 0.42
N ARG A 60 4.15 15.20 -0.73
CA ARG A 60 4.27 16.51 -1.40
C ARG A 60 2.98 16.92 -2.13
N PHE A 61 2.29 15.96 -2.76
CA PHE A 61 1.21 16.26 -3.72
C PHE A 61 -0.20 15.92 -3.22
N ALA A 62 -0.33 15.18 -2.11
CA ALA A 62 -1.62 14.75 -1.59
C ALA A 62 -2.03 15.56 -0.34
N SER A 63 -3.34 15.61 -0.09
CA SER A 63 -3.86 16.17 1.16
C SER A 63 -3.52 15.25 2.35
N ILE A 64 -3.56 15.79 3.57
CA ILE A 64 -3.26 15.04 4.80
C ILE A 64 -4.13 13.78 4.92
N GLY A 65 -5.42 13.87 4.57
CA GLY A 65 -6.33 12.71 4.57
C GLY A 65 -5.95 11.64 3.54
N SER A 66 -5.49 12.06 2.35
CA SER A 66 -5.02 11.15 1.30
C SER A 66 -3.69 10.48 1.66
N LEU A 67 -2.78 11.20 2.32
CA LEU A 67 -1.54 10.63 2.85
C LEU A 67 -1.85 9.56 3.90
N GLY A 68 -2.72 9.88 4.87
CA GLY A 68 -3.16 8.92 5.89
C GLY A 68 -3.76 7.66 5.29
N ALA A 69 -4.63 7.81 4.29
CA ALA A 69 -5.22 6.68 3.56
C ALA A 69 -4.16 5.81 2.87
N TYR A 70 -3.22 6.42 2.15
CA TYR A 70 -2.12 5.70 1.51
C TYR A 70 -1.28 4.92 2.52
N THR A 71 -0.85 5.56 3.61
CA THR A 71 -0.03 4.92 4.64
C THR A 71 -0.79 3.81 5.38
N LEU A 72 -2.09 4.00 5.64
CA LEU A 72 -2.94 2.98 6.25
C LEU A 72 -3.10 1.78 5.32
N GLY A 73 -3.39 2.02 4.05
CA GLY A 73 -3.53 0.96 3.06
C GLY A 73 -2.24 0.16 2.89
N ALA A 74 -1.13 0.87 2.67
CA ALA A 74 0.16 0.24 2.46
C ALA A 74 0.67 -0.50 3.71
N GLY A 75 0.52 0.10 4.89
CA GLY A 75 0.87 -0.53 6.16
C GLY A 75 0.00 -1.76 6.46
N ALA A 76 -1.31 -1.67 6.26
CA ALA A 76 -2.21 -2.81 6.42
C ALA A 76 -1.84 -3.95 5.46
N ALA A 77 -1.51 -3.63 4.21
CA ALA A 77 -1.05 -4.64 3.26
C ALA A 77 0.29 -5.27 3.67
N MET A 78 1.22 -4.45 4.15
CA MET A 78 2.50 -4.92 4.66
C MET A 78 2.33 -5.89 5.84
N LEU A 79 1.43 -5.60 6.76
CA LEU A 79 1.16 -6.47 7.89
C LEU A 79 0.45 -7.76 7.45
N ILE A 80 -0.69 -7.65 6.76
CA ILE A 80 -1.52 -8.82 6.40
C ILE A 80 -0.75 -9.79 5.49
N TRP A 81 -0.07 -9.29 4.46
CA TRP A 81 0.64 -10.15 3.50
C TRP A 81 2.09 -10.38 3.87
N GLY A 82 2.73 -9.48 4.63
CA GLY A 82 4.13 -9.65 5.05
C GLY A 82 4.28 -10.68 6.15
N LEU A 83 3.34 -10.74 7.11
CA LEU A 83 3.32 -11.76 8.17
C LEU A 83 2.91 -13.15 7.68
N ARG A 84 2.22 -13.25 6.53
CA ARG A 84 1.80 -14.53 5.97
C ARG A 84 2.99 -15.28 5.39
N ASN A 85 3.64 -16.11 6.20
CA ASN A 85 4.73 -16.99 5.76
C ASN A 85 4.22 -18.02 4.73
N PRO A 86 4.99 -18.34 3.68
CA PRO A 86 4.65 -19.43 2.76
C PRO A 86 4.75 -20.83 3.39
N SER A 87 5.15 -20.94 4.66
CA SER A 87 5.26 -22.22 5.39
C SER A 87 3.94 -22.74 5.97
N GLU A 88 2.83 -22.04 5.79
CA GLU A 88 1.48 -22.50 6.18
C GLU A 88 0.65 -22.93 4.96
N GLU A 89 1.23 -23.71 4.05
CA GLU A 89 0.41 -24.63 3.26
C GLU A 89 -0.07 -25.73 4.21
N PRO A 90 -1.37 -25.83 4.53
CA PRO A 90 -1.87 -27.02 5.18
C PRO A 90 -1.64 -28.17 4.20
N GLU A 91 -0.71 -29.07 4.56
CA GLU A 91 -0.57 -30.39 3.95
C GLU A 91 -1.95 -31.04 3.94
N THR A 92 -2.67 -30.86 2.82
CA THR A 92 -3.97 -31.48 2.63
C THR A 92 -3.65 -32.93 2.31
N LYS A 93 -3.65 -33.72 3.39
CA LYS A 93 -3.48 -35.17 3.47
C LYS A 93 -3.82 -35.88 2.15
N LYS A 94 -2.80 -36.51 1.56
CA LYS A 94 -3.01 -37.75 0.78
C LYS A 94 -3.73 -38.76 1.68
N LYS A 95 -4.96 -39.12 1.32
CA LYS A 95 -5.52 -40.46 1.53
C LYS A 95 -6.40 -40.79 0.34
#